data_AF-A0A7Y6Z3F3-F1
#
_entry.id   AF-A0A7Y6Z3F3-F1
#
_cell.length_a   1.000
_cell.length_b   1.000
_cell.length_c   1.000
_cell.angle_alpha   90.00
_cell.angle_beta   90.00
_cell.angle_gamma   90.00
#
_symmetry.space_group_name_H-M   'P 1'
#
loop_
_entity.id
_entity.type
_entity.pdbx_description
1 polymer ?
#
loop_
_entity_poly.entity_id
_entity_poly.type
_entity_poly.pdbx_seq_one_letter_code
_entity_poly.pdbx_strand_id
1 'polypeptide(L)'
;MNSSSGKTDTLVWLLLFVAGVSCVLVIGAFCLVFYDLPFSKDSGDWSNFGSYFGGLLSPILGVLNLCALLLIAVRVTEAQQKTLATKRLSLDLYSEWHEPSLHESRRVVSDLISSVSRNERVLNTLSELEQSELDLRVHAFRLYHFFEKWAVLVELNEVDEVILNKALASRALWYRQYFFEPIREAESNTEIRSSLDRIETIVFSKL
;
A
#
# COMPACT_ATOMS: atom_id res chain seq x y z
N MET A 1 0.56 12.36 9.77
CA MET A 1 -0.91 12.22 9.81
C MET A 1 -1.25 10.94 10.56
N ASN A 2 -1.46 10.96 11.90
CA ASN A 2 -1.76 9.76 12.70
C ASN A 2 -2.81 10.00 13.82
N SER A 3 -3.57 11.11 13.77
CA SER A 3 -4.44 11.51 14.90
C SER A 3 -5.87 10.96 14.87
N SER A 4 -6.38 10.40 13.76
CA SER A 4 -7.78 9.95 13.69
C SER A 4 -7.97 8.50 14.16
N SER A 5 -7.10 7.56 13.74
CA SER A 5 -7.20 6.14 14.13
C SER A 5 -7.10 5.92 15.65
N GLY A 6 -6.20 6.64 16.34
CA GLY A 6 -6.05 6.49 17.79
C GLY A 6 -7.32 6.90 18.58
N LYS A 7 -8.09 7.86 18.07
CA LYS A 7 -9.30 8.35 18.74
C LYS A 7 -10.47 7.39 18.55
N THR A 8 -10.63 6.83 17.35
CA THR A 8 -11.67 5.82 17.08
C THR A 8 -11.42 4.54 17.85
N ASP A 9 -10.16 4.10 17.92
CA ASP A 9 -9.78 2.90 18.67
C ASP A 9 -10.02 3.10 20.19
N THR A 10 -9.70 4.28 20.73
CA THR A 10 -9.95 4.60 22.15
C THR A 10 -11.44 4.63 22.49
N LEU A 11 -12.27 5.23 21.64
CA LEU A 11 -13.71 5.32 21.86
C LEU A 11 -14.38 3.94 21.81
N VAL A 12 -13.96 3.09 20.87
CA VAL A 12 -14.45 1.71 20.76
C VAL A 12 -14.06 0.90 22.00
N TRP A 13 -12.82 0.99 22.46
CA TRP A 13 -12.37 0.30 23.67
C TRP A 13 -13.14 0.75 24.92
N LEU A 14 -13.44 2.05 25.04
CA LEU A 14 -14.26 2.58 26.11
C LEU A 14 -15.69 2.00 26.06
N LEU A 15 -16.30 1.92 24.88
CA LEU A 15 -17.64 1.35 24.71
C LEU A 15 -17.68 -0.15 25.03
N LEU A 16 -16.68 -0.91 24.58
CA LEU A 16 -16.54 -2.34 24.93
C LEU A 16 -16.36 -2.53 26.44
N PHE A 17 -15.58 -1.67 27.09
CA PHE A 17 -15.40 -1.69 28.54
C PHE A 17 -16.71 -1.44 29.28
N VAL A 18 -17.45 -0.39 28.92
CA VAL A 18 -18.75 -0.06 29.53
C VAL A 18 -19.76 -1.18 29.33
N ALA A 19 -19.84 -1.77 28.13
CA ALA A 19 -20.68 -2.92 27.85
C ALA A 19 -20.29 -4.14 28.71
N GLY A 20 -18.99 -4.45 28.81
CA GLY A 20 -18.47 -5.54 29.61
C GLY A 20 -18.76 -5.38 31.10
N VAL A 21 -18.50 -4.18 31.66
CA VAL A 21 -18.81 -3.86 33.06
C VAL A 21 -20.31 -4.00 33.33
N SER A 22 -21.16 -3.52 32.42
CA SER A 22 -22.61 -3.63 32.56
C SER A 22 -23.07 -5.09 32.62
N CYS A 23 -22.54 -5.97 31.77
CA CYS A 23 -22.81 -7.41 31.82
C CYS A 23 -22.37 -8.04 33.14
N VAL A 24 -21.15 -7.72 33.61
CA VAL A 24 -20.61 -8.24 34.88
C VAL A 24 -21.45 -7.77 36.07
N LEU A 25 -21.92 -6.51 36.07
CA LEU A 25 -22.78 -5.99 37.13
C LEU A 25 -24.13 -6.70 37.20
N VAL A 26 -24.76 -6.97 36.05
CA VAL A 26 -26.05 -7.70 35.99
C VAL A 26 -25.89 -9.13 36.51
N ILE A 27 -24.86 -9.85 36.03
CA ILE A 27 -24.58 -11.22 36.46
C ILE A 27 -24.19 -11.25 37.95
N GLY A 28 -23.32 -10.33 38.37
CA GLY A 28 -22.87 -10.23 39.76
C GLY A 28 -24.00 -9.91 40.74
N ALA A 29 -24.87 -8.96 40.40
CA ALA A 29 -26.04 -8.64 41.20
C ALA A 29 -26.99 -9.85 41.31
N PHE A 30 -27.18 -10.60 40.22
CA PHE A 30 -27.97 -11.84 40.25
C PHE A 30 -27.36 -12.88 41.20
N CYS A 31 -26.05 -13.17 41.07
CA CYS A 31 -25.39 -14.13 41.94
C CYS A 31 -25.44 -13.73 43.42
N LEU A 32 -25.31 -12.43 43.74
CA LEU A 32 -25.36 -11.96 45.12
C LEU A 32 -26.76 -12.05 45.75
N VAL A 33 -27.82 -11.76 44.98
CA VAL A 33 -29.19 -11.76 45.50
C VAL A 33 -29.75 -13.18 45.61
N PHE A 34 -29.36 -14.08 44.71
CA PHE A 34 -29.97 -15.40 44.57
C PHE A 34 -29.08 -16.58 45.01
N TYR A 35 -27.89 -16.32 45.57
CA TYR A 35 -26.92 -17.35 45.96
C TYR A 35 -27.46 -18.40 46.95
N ASP A 36 -28.27 -17.99 47.92
CA ASP A 36 -28.80 -18.88 48.97
C ASP A 36 -30.12 -19.59 48.58
N LEU A 37 -30.66 -19.34 47.39
CA LEU A 37 -31.94 -19.91 46.95
C LEU A 37 -31.74 -21.29 46.29
N PRO A 38 -32.60 -22.28 46.59
CA PRO A 38 -32.53 -23.60 45.96
C PRO A 38 -32.86 -23.49 44.47
N PHE A 39 -32.24 -24.34 43.65
CA PHE A 39 -32.50 -24.40 42.21
C PHE A 39 -33.98 -24.70 41.93
N SER A 40 -34.65 -23.83 41.16
CA SER A 40 -36.07 -24.05 40.84
C SER A 40 -36.25 -25.25 39.91
N LYS A 41 -37.24 -26.08 40.24
CA LYS A 41 -37.70 -27.21 39.42
C LYS A 41 -38.83 -26.82 38.47
N ASP A 42 -39.38 -25.61 38.62
CA ASP A 42 -40.43 -25.09 37.73
C ASP A 42 -39.78 -24.47 36.48
N SER A 43 -40.24 -24.91 35.32
CA SER A 43 -39.79 -24.37 34.03
C SER A 43 -40.25 -22.93 33.80
N GLY A 44 -41.32 -22.49 34.46
CA GLY A 44 -41.82 -21.10 34.41
C GLY A 44 -40.80 -20.09 34.94
N ASP A 45 -40.09 -20.43 36.02
CA ASP A 45 -39.08 -19.56 36.62
C ASP A 45 -37.88 -19.35 35.68
N TRP A 46 -37.45 -20.40 34.98
CA TRP A 46 -36.39 -20.33 33.98
C TRP A 46 -36.78 -19.51 32.76
N SER A 47 -38.06 -19.58 32.34
CA SER A 47 -38.60 -18.76 31.26
C SER A 47 -38.59 -17.26 31.62
N ASN A 48 -39.01 -16.92 32.84
CA ASN A 48 -38.99 -15.55 33.34
C ASN A 48 -37.55 -15.02 33.49
N PHE A 49 -36.64 -15.85 34.01
CA PHE A 49 -35.21 -15.53 34.09
C PHE A 49 -34.61 -15.23 32.72
N GLY A 50 -34.84 -16.11 31.74
CA GLY A 50 -34.34 -15.93 30.37
C GLY A 50 -34.90 -14.66 29.73
N SER A 51 -36.15 -14.32 30.00
CA SER A 51 -36.78 -13.08 29.51
C SER A 51 -36.16 -11.83 30.13
N TYR A 52 -35.86 -11.84 31.43
CA TYR A 52 -35.18 -10.73 32.12
C TYR A 52 -33.75 -10.53 31.58
N PHE A 53 -32.95 -11.61 31.50
CA PHE A 53 -31.60 -11.55 30.97
C PHE A 53 -31.59 -11.16 29.48
N GLY A 54 -32.48 -11.72 28.67
CA GLY A 54 -32.62 -11.37 27.26
C GLY A 54 -33.01 -9.90 27.07
N GLY A 55 -33.92 -9.38 27.90
CA GLY A 55 -34.33 -7.98 27.89
C GLY A 55 -33.20 -7.01 28.26
N LEU A 56 -32.35 -7.38 29.22
CA LEU A 56 -31.19 -6.57 29.64
C LEU A 56 -30.01 -6.67 28.67
N LEU A 57 -29.73 -7.85 28.14
CA LEU A 57 -28.60 -8.08 27.23
C LEU A 57 -28.90 -7.55 25.82
N SER A 58 -30.16 -7.55 25.38
CA SER A 58 -30.52 -7.13 24.02
C SER A 58 -30.07 -5.70 23.67
N PRO A 59 -30.30 -4.67 24.52
CA PRO A 59 -29.73 -3.34 24.30
C PRO A 59 -28.19 -3.31 24.24
N ILE A 60 -27.51 -4.09 25.10
CA ILE A 60 -26.05 -4.18 25.14
C ILE A 60 -25.53 -4.78 23.83
N LEU A 61 -26.13 -5.89 23.39
CA LEU A 61 -25.81 -6.55 22.12
C LEU A 61 -26.09 -5.64 20.93
N GLY A 62 -27.16 -4.84 20.98
CA GLY A 62 -27.47 -3.84 19.96
C GLY A 62 -26.36 -2.78 19.84
N VAL A 63 -25.91 -2.22 20.95
CA VAL A 63 -24.79 -1.25 20.97
C VAL A 63 -23.50 -1.89 20.49
N LEU A 64 -23.18 -3.11 20.94
CA LEU A 64 -22.00 -3.85 20.49
C LEU A 64 -22.01 -4.11 18.98
N ASN A 65 -23.17 -4.49 18.43
CA ASN A 65 -23.32 -4.72 17.00
C ASN A 65 -23.10 -3.42 16.20
N LEU A 66 -23.63 -2.29 16.66
CA LEU A 66 -23.37 -0.98 16.04
C LEU A 66 -21.89 -0.61 16.10
N CYS A 67 -21.21 -0.86 17.22
CA CYS A 67 -19.78 -0.61 17.36
C CYS A 67 -18.96 -1.48 16.41
N ALA A 68 -19.29 -2.78 16.32
CA ALA A 68 -18.64 -3.71 15.41
C ALA A 68 -18.83 -3.29 13.95
N LEU A 69 -20.05 -2.90 13.57
CA LEU A 69 -20.34 -2.41 12.23
C LEU A 69 -19.53 -1.15 11.90
N LEU A 70 -19.46 -0.20 12.83
CA LEU A 70 -18.69 1.04 12.65
C LEU A 70 -17.20 0.76 12.49
N LEU A 71 -16.64 -0.14 13.31
CA LEU A 71 -15.25 -0.58 13.19
C LEU A 71 -14.98 -1.20 11.83
N ILE A 72 -15.81 -2.15 11.41
CA ILE A 72 -15.67 -2.82 10.11
C ILE A 72 -15.74 -1.78 8.99
N ALA A 73 -16.71 -0.87 9.04
CA ALA A 73 -16.88 0.18 8.04
C ALA A 73 -15.64 1.08 7.93
N VAL A 74 -15.08 1.54 9.06
CA VAL A 74 -13.88 2.39 9.07
C VAL A 74 -12.68 1.62 8.50
N ARG A 75 -12.43 0.40 8.99
CA ARG A 75 -11.28 -0.41 8.56
C ARG A 75 -11.34 -0.78 7.09
N VAL A 76 -12.53 -1.14 6.59
CA VAL A 76 -12.75 -1.42 5.16
C VAL A 76 -12.54 -0.16 4.33
N THR A 77 -13.04 0.99 4.78
CA THR A 77 -12.86 2.26 4.06
C THR A 77 -11.39 2.66 3.98
N GLU A 78 -10.65 2.56 5.09
CA GLU A 78 -9.20 2.85 5.11
C GLU A 78 -8.42 1.92 4.18
N ALA A 79 -8.71 0.62 4.21
CA ALA A 79 -8.09 -0.35 3.32
C ALA A 79 -8.40 -0.04 1.85
N GLN A 80 -9.65 0.25 1.52
CA GLN A 80 -10.06 0.63 0.16
C GLN A 80 -9.37 1.92 -0.31
N GLN A 81 -9.27 2.94 0.54
CA GLN A 81 -8.58 4.19 0.21
C GLN A 81 -7.09 3.94 -0.08
N LYS A 82 -6.42 3.11 0.72
CA LYS A 82 -5.02 2.76 0.48
C LYS A 82 -4.84 2.01 -0.85
N THR A 83 -5.70 1.04 -1.15
CA THR A 83 -5.67 0.31 -2.42
C THR A 83 -5.94 1.23 -3.60
N LEU A 84 -6.91 2.14 -3.49
CA LEU A 84 -7.23 3.10 -4.54
C LEU A 84 -6.09 4.10 -4.78
N ALA A 85 -5.45 4.58 -3.72
CA ALA A 85 -4.29 5.47 -3.82
C ALA A 85 -3.12 4.77 -4.55
N THR A 86 -2.79 3.54 -4.14
CA THR A 86 -1.76 2.69 -4.76
C THR A 86 -2.03 2.48 -6.26
N LYS A 87 -3.27 2.11 -6.59
CA LYS A 87 -3.68 1.89 -7.97
C LYS A 87 -3.63 3.16 -8.80
N ARG A 88 -4.00 4.31 -8.22
CA ARG A 88 -3.93 5.61 -8.89
C ARG A 88 -2.50 5.99 -9.23
N LEU A 89 -1.57 5.90 -8.27
CA LEU A 89 -0.15 6.19 -8.51
C LEU A 89 0.44 5.30 -9.62
N SER A 90 0.12 4.00 -9.59
CA SER A 90 0.56 3.06 -10.63
C SER A 90 -0.07 3.36 -12.00
N LEU A 91 -1.34 3.76 -12.04
CA LEU A 91 -2.02 4.19 -13.27
C LEU A 91 -1.45 5.50 -13.82
N ASP A 92 -1.09 6.44 -12.96
CA ASP A 92 -0.47 7.71 -13.36
C ASP A 92 0.88 7.43 -14.05
N LEU A 93 1.74 6.58 -13.47
CA LEU A 93 2.98 6.14 -14.15
C LEU A 93 2.71 5.32 -15.42
N TYR A 94 1.67 4.48 -15.43
CA TYR A 94 1.28 3.77 -16.65
C TYR A 94 0.84 4.74 -17.75
N SER A 95 0.14 5.83 -17.41
CA SER A 95 -0.25 6.86 -18.36
C SER A 95 0.94 7.67 -18.85
N GLU A 96 1.88 8.01 -17.96
CA GLU A 96 3.16 8.65 -18.29
C GLU A 96 3.96 7.76 -19.26
N TRP A 97 3.90 6.43 -19.10
CA TRP A 97 4.50 5.50 -20.06
C TRP A 97 3.99 5.69 -21.50
N HIS A 98 2.72 6.07 -21.66
CA HIS A 98 2.09 6.27 -22.96
C HIS A 98 2.09 7.74 -23.40
N GLU A 99 2.67 8.64 -22.63
CA GLU A 99 2.74 10.05 -22.97
C GLU A 99 3.70 10.27 -24.17
N PRO A 100 3.38 11.17 -25.12
CA PRO A 100 4.24 11.47 -26.26
C PRO A 100 5.67 11.88 -25.87
N SER A 101 5.82 12.62 -24.77
CA SER A 101 7.11 13.12 -24.29
C SER A 101 8.04 12.00 -23.83
N LEU A 102 7.50 10.96 -23.18
CA LEU A 102 8.26 9.78 -22.78
C LEU A 102 8.45 8.83 -23.95
N HIS A 103 7.46 8.68 -24.82
CA HIS A 103 7.62 7.92 -26.07
C HIS A 103 8.80 8.44 -26.89
N GLU A 104 8.91 9.76 -27.08
CA GLU A 104 10.02 10.36 -27.80
C GLU A 104 11.35 10.14 -27.07
N SER A 105 11.35 10.24 -25.74
CA SER A 105 12.55 9.95 -24.94
C SER A 105 13.03 8.51 -25.11
N ARG A 106 12.10 7.54 -25.16
CA ARG A 106 12.43 6.15 -25.47
C ARG A 106 13.02 6.00 -26.86
N ARG A 107 12.46 6.68 -27.87
CA ARG A 107 12.96 6.63 -29.25
C ARG A 107 14.39 7.16 -29.33
N VAL A 108 14.63 8.37 -28.80
CA VAL A 108 15.95 9.01 -28.81
C VAL A 108 16.99 8.18 -28.06
N VAL A 109 16.66 7.66 -26.87
CA VAL A 109 17.58 6.81 -26.11
C VAL A 109 17.83 5.47 -26.83
N SER A 110 16.81 4.86 -27.46
CA SER A 110 17.01 3.66 -28.27
C SER A 110 17.88 3.91 -29.50
N ASP A 111 17.71 5.05 -30.16
CA ASP A 111 18.54 5.45 -31.31
C ASP A 111 19.99 5.69 -30.87
N LEU A 112 20.21 6.34 -29.72
CA LEU A 112 21.52 6.50 -29.10
C LEU A 112 22.17 5.14 -28.83
N ILE A 113 21.50 4.26 -28.09
CA ILE A 113 22.01 2.92 -27.76
C ILE A 113 22.37 2.15 -29.03
N SER A 114 21.48 2.17 -30.02
CA SER A 114 21.73 1.49 -31.30
C SER A 114 22.92 2.10 -32.07
N SER A 115 23.16 3.40 -31.95
CA SER A 115 24.32 4.06 -32.55
C SER A 115 25.62 3.73 -31.83
N VAL A 116 25.59 3.63 -30.50
CA VAL A 116 26.73 3.28 -29.65
C VAL A 116 27.15 1.83 -29.92
N SER A 117 26.19 0.90 -29.92
CA SER A 117 26.44 -0.52 -30.20
C SER A 117 26.99 -0.75 -31.61
N ARG A 118 26.50 -0.02 -32.62
CA ARG A 118 27.01 -0.13 -34.00
C ARG A 118 28.44 0.38 -34.17
N ASN A 119 28.84 1.34 -33.35
CA ASN A 119 30.16 1.97 -33.43
C ASN A 119 31.15 1.38 -32.40
N GLU A 120 30.79 0.29 -31.73
CA GLU A 120 31.58 -0.36 -30.66
C GLU A 120 32.04 0.62 -29.57
N ARG A 121 31.21 1.63 -29.28
CA ARG A 121 31.48 2.62 -28.23
C ARG A 121 30.87 2.18 -26.91
N VAL A 122 31.38 2.74 -25.82
CA VAL A 122 30.75 2.64 -24.49
C VAL A 122 29.65 3.70 -24.40
N LEU A 123 28.53 3.35 -23.77
CA LEU A 123 27.44 4.29 -23.51
C LEU A 123 27.90 5.31 -22.46
N ASN A 124 27.69 6.59 -22.73
CA ASN A 124 28.02 7.65 -21.77
C ASN A 124 27.27 7.42 -20.45
N THR A 125 27.94 7.66 -19.34
CA THR A 125 27.37 7.63 -17.99
C THR A 125 26.32 8.74 -17.80
N LEU A 126 25.49 8.67 -16.75
CA LEU A 126 24.51 9.74 -16.51
C LEU A 126 25.21 11.06 -16.15
N SER A 127 26.33 10.99 -15.42
CA SER A 127 27.19 12.16 -15.15
C SER A 127 27.74 12.81 -16.42
N GLU A 128 28.15 12.02 -17.41
CA GLU A 128 28.61 12.54 -18.71
C GLU A 128 27.45 13.07 -19.56
N LEU A 129 26.30 12.39 -19.53
CA LEU A 129 25.09 12.83 -20.23
C LEU A 129 24.54 14.14 -19.66
N GLU A 130 24.77 14.44 -18.38
CA GLU A 130 24.42 15.73 -17.78
C GLU A 130 25.14 16.92 -18.45
N GLN A 131 26.34 16.67 -18.98
CA GLN A 131 27.18 17.65 -19.68
C GLN A 131 26.98 17.63 -21.19
N SER A 132 26.16 16.70 -21.71
CA SER A 132 25.90 16.54 -23.15
C SER A 132 24.91 17.57 -23.71
N GLU A 133 24.65 17.49 -25.02
CA GLU A 133 23.65 18.33 -25.67
C GLU A 133 22.29 18.27 -24.96
N LEU A 134 21.62 19.43 -24.89
CA LEU A 134 20.38 19.59 -24.13
C LEU A 134 19.33 18.53 -24.46
N ASP A 135 19.17 18.22 -25.74
CA ASP A 135 18.18 17.27 -26.23
C ASP A 135 18.40 15.86 -25.67
N LEU A 136 19.62 15.33 -25.80
CA LEU A 136 19.99 14.01 -25.30
C LEU A 136 19.88 13.93 -23.78
N ARG A 137 20.35 14.97 -23.08
CA ARG A 137 20.26 15.07 -21.63
C ARG A 137 18.82 14.97 -21.14
N VAL A 138 17.91 15.76 -21.71
CA VAL A 138 16.50 15.76 -21.29
C VAL A 138 15.88 14.38 -21.47
N HIS A 139 16.14 13.71 -22.59
CA HIS A 139 15.57 12.40 -22.89
C HIS A 139 16.13 11.28 -22.01
N ALA A 140 17.44 11.25 -21.78
CA ALA A 140 18.08 10.26 -20.91
C ALA A 140 17.59 10.40 -19.45
N PHE A 141 17.59 11.61 -18.91
CA PHE A 141 17.15 11.85 -17.53
C PHE A 141 15.65 11.66 -17.35
N ARG A 142 14.82 11.98 -18.35
CA ARG A 142 13.37 11.68 -18.28
C ARG A 142 13.12 10.18 -18.17
N LEU A 143 13.84 9.37 -18.96
CA LEU A 143 13.73 7.93 -18.88
C LEU A 143 14.25 7.39 -17.54
N TYR A 144 15.42 7.85 -17.09
CA TYR A 144 15.98 7.49 -15.79
C TYR A 144 15.02 7.82 -14.63
N HIS A 145 14.51 9.06 -14.55
CA HIS A 145 13.56 9.46 -13.51
C HIS A 145 12.26 8.66 -13.57
N PHE A 146 11.79 8.28 -14.76
CA PHE A 146 10.61 7.44 -14.89
C PHE A 146 10.80 6.08 -14.20
N PHE A 147 11.94 5.41 -14.41
CA PHE A 147 12.25 4.17 -13.71
C PHE A 147 12.52 4.38 -12.21
N GLU A 148 13.10 5.52 -11.84
CA GLU A 148 13.28 5.90 -10.44
C GLU A 148 11.93 6.03 -9.70
N LYS A 149 10.92 6.67 -10.31
CA LYS A 149 9.56 6.73 -9.74
C LYS A 149 8.99 5.34 -9.50
N TRP A 150 9.17 4.40 -10.43
CA TRP A 150 8.76 3.01 -10.21
C TRP A 150 9.52 2.37 -9.05
N ALA A 151 10.84 2.58 -8.95
CA ALA A 151 11.64 2.04 -7.85
C ALA A 151 11.12 2.51 -6.49
N VAL A 152 10.79 3.80 -6.37
CA VAL A 152 10.22 4.38 -5.14
C VAL A 152 8.87 3.77 -4.81
N LEU A 153 7.95 3.64 -5.78
CA LEU A 153 6.62 3.03 -5.52
C LEU A 153 6.74 1.56 -5.08
N VAL A 154 7.65 0.82 -5.71
CA VAL A 154 7.88 -0.58 -5.36
C VAL A 154 8.50 -0.71 -3.97
N GLU A 155 9.47 0.14 -3.62
CA GLU A 155 10.12 0.15 -2.31
C GLU A 155 9.12 0.45 -1.17
N LEU A 156 8.18 1.37 -1.40
CA LEU A 156 7.12 1.70 -0.46
C LEU A 156 6.00 0.65 -0.39
N ASN A 157 6.06 -0.40 -1.23
CA ASN A 157 4.98 -1.37 -1.42
C ASN A 157 3.64 -0.68 -1.80
N GLU A 158 3.74 0.43 -2.53
CA GLU A 158 2.64 1.25 -3.05
C GLU A 158 2.52 1.09 -4.57
N VAL A 159 2.73 -0.15 -5.05
CA VAL A 159 2.69 -0.49 -6.48
C VAL A 159 1.64 -1.56 -6.76
N ASP A 160 0.87 -1.38 -7.84
CA ASP A 160 0.05 -2.43 -8.43
C ASP A 160 0.92 -3.25 -9.38
N GLU A 161 1.28 -4.48 -8.97
CA GLU A 161 2.20 -5.35 -9.72
C GLU A 161 1.67 -5.73 -11.11
N VAL A 162 0.35 -5.77 -11.30
CA VAL A 162 -0.26 -6.06 -12.61
C VAL A 162 -0.02 -4.89 -13.56
N ILE A 163 -0.18 -3.66 -13.06
CA ILE A 163 0.07 -2.45 -13.85
C ILE A 163 1.57 -2.29 -14.15
N LEU A 164 2.44 -2.53 -13.16
CA LEU A 164 3.89 -2.53 -13.34
C LEU A 164 4.32 -3.48 -14.46
N ASN A 165 3.87 -4.75 -14.39
CA ASN A 165 4.16 -5.75 -15.42
C ASN A 165 3.62 -5.34 -16.79
N LYS A 166 2.39 -4.83 -16.84
CA LYS A 166 1.78 -4.38 -18.10
C LYS A 166 2.52 -3.18 -18.72
N ALA A 167 3.06 -2.28 -17.90
CA ALA A 167 3.83 -1.14 -18.37
C ALA A 167 5.20 -1.56 -18.92
N LEU A 168 5.97 -2.35 -18.14
CA LEU A 168 7.40 -2.48 -18.35
C LEU A 168 7.85 -3.83 -18.91
N ALA A 169 7.13 -4.94 -18.66
CA ALA A 169 7.65 -6.30 -18.91
C ALA A 169 8.17 -6.50 -20.35
N SER A 170 7.47 -5.96 -21.36
CA SER A 170 7.87 -6.10 -22.77
C SER A 170 9.23 -5.48 -23.13
N ARG A 171 9.68 -4.46 -22.40
CA ARG A 171 10.93 -3.73 -22.71
C ARG A 171 11.90 -3.64 -21.55
N ALA A 172 11.52 -4.10 -20.36
CA ALA A 172 12.32 -4.01 -19.15
C ALA A 172 13.68 -4.67 -19.29
N LEU A 173 13.72 -5.90 -19.82
CA LEU A 173 14.96 -6.65 -20.02
C LEU A 173 15.89 -5.94 -21.01
N TRP A 174 15.34 -5.32 -22.05
CA TRP A 174 16.09 -4.52 -23.02
C TRP A 174 16.71 -3.27 -22.36
N TYR A 175 15.93 -2.51 -21.59
CA TYR A 175 16.47 -1.34 -20.88
C TYR A 175 17.49 -1.73 -19.81
N ARG A 176 17.27 -2.83 -19.10
CA ARG A 176 18.23 -3.36 -18.13
C ARG A 176 19.59 -3.59 -18.80
N GLN A 177 19.61 -4.41 -19.85
CA GLN A 177 20.83 -4.85 -20.51
C GLN A 177 21.56 -3.73 -21.26
N TYR A 178 20.83 -2.85 -21.95
CA TYR A 178 21.45 -1.90 -22.89
C TYR A 178 21.51 -0.46 -22.38
N PHE A 179 20.80 -0.11 -21.32
CA PHE A 179 20.80 1.24 -20.75
C PHE A 179 21.30 1.23 -19.31
N PHE A 180 20.62 0.54 -18.39
CA PHE A 180 20.92 0.65 -16.97
C PHE A 180 22.22 -0.03 -16.56
N GLU A 181 22.44 -1.28 -16.97
CA GLU A 181 23.62 -2.05 -16.57
C GLU A 181 24.92 -1.43 -17.08
N PRO A 182 25.06 -1.04 -18.38
CA PRO A 182 26.29 -0.41 -18.86
C PRO A 182 26.58 0.95 -18.21
N ILE A 183 25.54 1.78 -18.01
CA ILE A 183 25.69 3.07 -17.34
C ILE A 183 26.14 2.86 -15.89
N ARG A 184 25.51 1.93 -15.17
CA ARG A 184 25.82 1.65 -13.77
C ARG A 184 27.28 1.21 -13.58
N GLU A 185 27.77 0.32 -14.44
CA GLU A 185 29.14 -0.20 -14.36
C GLU A 185 30.19 0.90 -14.61
N ALA A 186 29.89 1.85 -15.50
CA ALA A 186 30.77 2.95 -15.84
C ALA A 186 30.61 4.19 -14.93
N GLU A 187 29.44 4.38 -14.30
CA GLU A 187 29.09 5.59 -13.54
C GLU A 187 30.02 5.76 -12.34
N SER A 188 30.69 6.91 -12.23
CA SER A 188 31.62 7.20 -11.13
C SER A 188 30.95 7.84 -9.93
N ASN A 189 29.83 8.54 -10.13
CA ASN A 189 29.07 9.17 -9.07
C ASN A 189 28.35 8.12 -8.19
N THR A 190 28.68 8.09 -6.90
CA THR A 190 28.16 7.10 -5.95
C THR A 190 26.65 7.22 -5.72
N GLU A 191 26.10 8.44 -5.75
CA GLU A 191 24.66 8.65 -5.54
C GLU A 191 23.86 8.13 -6.73
N ILE A 192 24.30 8.46 -7.94
CA ILE A 192 23.68 7.98 -9.18
C ILE A 192 23.81 6.46 -9.27
N ARG A 193 25.00 5.91 -9.01
CA ARG A 193 25.20 4.45 -9.03
C ARG A 193 24.30 3.73 -8.04
N SER A 194 24.16 4.26 -6.81
CA SER A 194 23.23 3.70 -5.81
C SER A 194 21.77 3.76 -6.27
N SER A 195 21.35 4.81 -6.99
CA SER A 195 20.01 4.90 -7.55
C SER A 195 19.79 3.89 -8.68
N LEU A 196 20.78 3.70 -9.56
CA LEU A 196 20.75 2.69 -10.62
C LEU A 196 20.69 1.27 -10.04
N ASP A 197 21.46 0.98 -8.99
CA ASP A 197 21.40 -0.29 -8.25
C ASP A 197 20.01 -0.51 -7.63
N ARG A 198 19.40 0.55 -7.08
CA ARG A 198 18.05 0.50 -6.53
C ARG A 198 17.03 0.17 -7.62
N ILE A 199 17.09 0.84 -8.77
CA ILE A 199 16.21 0.55 -9.92
C ILE A 199 16.36 -0.91 -10.35
N GLU A 200 17.59 -1.40 -10.47
CA GLU A 200 17.81 -2.76 -10.93
C GLU A 200 17.33 -3.81 -9.93
N THR A 201 17.66 -3.62 -8.65
CA THR A 201 17.31 -4.58 -7.59
C THR A 201 15.81 -4.60 -7.31
N ILE A 202 15.13 -3.46 -7.42
CA ILE A 202 13.74 -3.31 -6.97
C ILE A 202 12.74 -3.42 -8.13
N VAL A 203 13.01 -2.75 -9.26
CA VAL A 203 12.08 -2.72 -10.40
C VAL A 203 12.25 -3.97 -11.26
N PHE A 204 13.49 -4.28 -11.68
CA PHE A 204 13.73 -5.39 -12.60
C PHE A 204 13.65 -6.77 -11.94
N SER A 205 13.69 -6.87 -10.61
CA SER A 205 13.45 -8.15 -9.91
C SER A 205 11.98 -8.55 -9.83
N LYS A 206 11.06 -7.59 -10.01
CA LYS A 206 9.60 -7.80 -10.00
C LYS A 206 8.98 -8.05 -11.38
N LEU A 207 9.80 -8.01 -12.43
CA LEU A 207 9.41 -8.14 -13.85
C LEU A 207 9.99 -9.43 -14.43
#